data_AF-A0A6N8XC15-F1
#
_entry.id   AF-A0A6N8XC15-F1
#
_cell.length_a   1.000
_cell.length_b   1.000
_cell.length_c   1.000
_cell.angle_alpha   90.00
_cell.angle_beta   90.00
_cell.angle_gamma   90.00
#
_symmetry.space_group_name_H-M   'P 1'
#
loop_
_entity.id
_entity.type
_entity.pdbx_description
1 polymer ?
#
loop_
_entity_poly.entity_id
_entity_poly.type
_entity_poly.pdbx_seq_one_letter_code
_entity_poly.pdbx_strand_id
1 'polypeptide(L)' 'MLTGSCLCGDIAFEINGPLDLIAHCHCSMCRKFHGSAFATYAGAAP' A
#
# COMPACT_ATOMS: atom_id res chain seq x y z
N MET A 1 -1.96 -1.04 -15.58
CA MET A 1 -2.42 -2.21 -14.78
C MET A 1 -1.28 -2.61 -13.87
N LEU A 2 -1.49 -2.50 -12.56
CA LEU A 2 -0.52 -2.88 -11.53
C LEU A 2 -1.02 -4.13 -10.82
N THR A 3 -0.13 -5.07 -10.55
CA THR A 3 -0.45 -6.31 -9.83
C THR A 3 0.27 -6.35 -8.49
N GLY A 4 -0.32 -7.03 -7.52
CA GLY A 4 0.27 -7.19 -6.20
C GLY A 4 -0.26 -8.41 -5.48
N SER A 5 0.43 -8.79 -4.40
CA SER A 5 0.05 -9.94 -3.58
C SER A 5 0.48 -9.75 -2.13
N CYS A 6 -0.13 -10.53 -1.24
CA CYS A 6 0.37 -10.70 0.13
C CYS A 6 1.61 -11.59 0.13
N LEU A 7 2.51 -11.40 1.10
CA LEU A 7 3.73 -12.21 1.25
C LEU A 7 3.47 -13.68 1.57
N CYS A 8 2.29 -14.05 2.08
CA CYS A 8 1.92 -15.46 2.26
C CYS A 8 1.62 -16.17 0.93
N GLY A 9 1.36 -15.42 -0.15
CA GLY A 9 1.00 -15.94 -1.46
C GLY A 9 -0.49 -16.26 -1.67
N ASP A 10 -1.29 -16.31 -0.60
CA ASP A 10 -2.71 -16.69 -0.69
C ASP A 10 -3.63 -15.60 -1.26
N ILE A 11 -3.15 -14.36 -1.31
CA ILE A 11 -3.94 -13.19 -1.74
C ILE A 11 -3.21 -12.50 -2.87
N ALA A 12 -3.90 -12.32 -4.00
CA ALA A 12 -3.45 -11.54 -5.15
C ALA A 12 -4.52 -10.51 -5.53
N PHE A 13 -4.11 -9.37 -6.06
CA PHE A 13 -5.00 -8.30 -6.50
C PHE A 13 -4.43 -7.54 -7.69
N GLU A 14 -5.32 -6.86 -8.42
CA GLU A 14 -4.99 -6.05 -9.58
C GLU A 14 -5.61 -4.66 -9.44
N ILE A 15 -4.86 -3.63 -9.84
CA ILE A 15 -5.30 -2.24 -9.85
C ILE A 15 -5.31 -1.75 -11.30
N ASN A 16 -6.49 -1.31 -11.73
CA ASN A 16 -6.72 -0.68 -13.02
C ASN A 16 -6.76 0.83 -12.86
N GLY A 17 -6.15 1.55 -13.81
CA GLY A 17 -6.01 3.02 -13.72
C GLY A 17 -4.71 3.50 -13.06
N PRO A 18 -4.50 4.82 -13.00
CA PRO A 18 -3.34 5.40 -12.36
C PRO A 18 -3.47 5.39 -10.83
N LEU A 19 -2.34 5.32 -10.15
CA LEU A 19 -2.28 5.66 -8.73
C LEU A 19 -2.20 7.17 -8.57
N ASP A 20 -2.88 7.71 -7.57
CA ASP A 20 -2.74 9.08 -7.10
C ASP A 20 -2.22 9.11 -5.65
N LEU A 21 -1.93 10.32 -5.14
CA LEU A 21 -1.56 10.58 -3.76
C LEU A 21 -0.57 9.57 -3.13
N ILE A 22 0.70 9.61 -3.59
CA ILE A 22 1.76 8.80 -3.00
C ILE A 22 2.31 9.52 -1.76
N ALA A 23 2.24 8.87 -0.60
CA ALA A 23 2.69 9.46 0.66
C ALA A 23 3.33 8.44 1.61
N HIS A 24 4.22 8.94 2.46
CA HIS A 24 4.73 8.21 3.61
C HIS A 24 4.03 8.68 4.87
N CYS A 25 3.26 7.79 5.50
CA CYS A 25 2.63 8.06 6.79
C CYS A 25 3.57 7.70 7.93
N HIS A 26 3.81 8.69 8.79
CA HIS A 26 4.68 8.56 9.96
C HIS A 26 3.90 8.43 11.28
N CYS A 27 2.58 8.21 11.28
CA CYS A 27 1.84 8.11 12.54
C CYS A 27 2.23 6.83 13.32
N SER A 28 2.03 6.83 14.64
CA SER A 28 2.39 5.72 15.52
C SER A 28 1.70 4.41 15.13
N MET A 29 0.43 4.49 14.70
CA MET A 29 -0.35 3.34 14.27
C MET A 29 0.25 2.68 13.02
N CYS A 30 0.58 3.46 12.00
CA CYS A 30 1.16 2.96 10.75
C CYS A 30 2.54 2.34 11.00
N ARG A 31 3.41 3.00 11.78
CA ARG A 31 4.71 2.41 12.15
C ARG A 31 4.57 1.08 12.88
N LYS A 32 3.61 0.99 13.82
CA LYS A 32 3.35 -0.24 14.58
C LYS A 32 2.80 -1.36 13.70
N PHE A 33 1.86 -1.06 12.81
CA PHE A 33 1.23 -2.06 11.94
C PHE A 33 2.22 -2.64 10.93
N HIS A 34 3.03 -1.79 10.31
CA HIS A 34 3.98 -2.20 9.28
C HIS A 34 5.35 -2.62 9.83
N GLY A 35 5.64 -2.36 11.11
CA GLY A 35 6.94 -2.67 11.72
C GLY A 35 8.11 -1.86 11.13
N SER A 36 7.83 -0.69 10.56
CA SER A 36 8.77 0.14 9.80
C SER A 36 8.76 1.60 10.26
N ALA A 37 9.73 2.41 9.80
CA ALA A 37 9.80 3.84 10.12
C ALA A 37 8.62 4.65 9.57
N PHE A 38 7.95 4.16 8.53
CA PHE A 38 6.76 4.72 7.90
C PHE A 38 6.03 3.66 7.08
N ALA A 39 4.76 3.90 6.79
CA ALA A 39 4.00 3.14 5.79
C ALA A 39 3.88 3.95 4.50
N THR A 40 4.05 3.30 3.35
CA THR A 40 3.82 3.90 2.05
C THR A 40 2.40 3.61 1.61
N TYR A 41 1.65 4.65 1.28
CA TYR A 41 0.32 4.56 0.70
C TYR A 41 0.31 5.20 -0.68
N ALA A 42 -0.56 4.68 -1.53
CA ALA A 42 -0.98 5.29 -2.78
C ALA A 42 -2.50 5.17 -2.86
N GLY A 43 -3.16 6.22 -3.31
CA GLY A 43 -4.57 6.17 -3.67
C GLY A 43 -4.73 5.50 -5.03
N ALA A 44 -5.79 4.71 -5.18
CA ALA A 44 -6.25 4.30 -6.50
C ALA A 44 -7.23 5.38 -6.98
N ALA A 45 -6.89 6.08 -8.06
CA ALA A 45 -7.82 7.02 -8.67
C ALA A 45 -9.07 6.27 -9.16
N PRO A 46 -10.27 6.87 -9.09
CA PRO A 46 -11.51 6.26 -9.57
C PRO A 46 -11.50 5.98 -11.07
#